data_AF-A0A397SGC9-F1
#
_entry.id   AF-A0A397SGC9-F1
#
_cell.length_a   1.000
_cell.length_b   1.000
_cell.length_c   1.000
_cell.angle_alpha   90.00
_cell.angle_beta   90.00
_cell.angle_gamma   90.00
#
_symmetry.space_group_name_H-M   'P 1'
#
loop_
_entity.id
_entity.type
_entity.pdbx_description
1 polymer ?
#
loop_
_entity_poly.entity_id
_entity_poly.type
_entity_poly.pdbx_seq_one_letter_code
_entity_poly.pdbx_strand_id
1 'polypeptide(L)'
;MSQLNEISVKINEPHNGKPITAIEVSPKVTYLVTYSSEDKSIIGWYVEDTDEGHLKQDDYRHAIVHDLEKYNICNICVSDDKKLAYIYGVDSDNCRLVIIDMNNNGKEIELNLDIFESITNYYCTFNLKGDFILYNKVDNIYNKFDTRNDIIRIYNTQTKNNKWTCKSIYKIPEGFEFISISKYNKLYLLSSNDHCIYECNLRTEECLKIFIKGGQSFQQ
;
A
#
# COMPACT_ATOMS: atom_id res chain seq x y z
N MET A 1 35.29 12.00 44.40
CA MET A 1 34.77 12.07 43.02
C MET A 1 33.51 11.22 42.96
N SER A 2 32.35 11.86 42.99
CA SER A 2 31.08 11.17 42.74
C SER A 2 30.99 10.91 41.23
N GLN A 3 30.93 9.64 40.83
CA GLN A 3 30.60 9.28 39.45
C GLN A 3 29.15 9.73 39.19
N LEU A 4 28.98 10.64 38.24
CA LEU A 4 27.68 10.92 37.63
C LEU A 4 27.31 9.70 36.79
N ASN A 5 26.31 8.95 37.25
CA ASN A 5 25.67 7.94 36.41
C ASN A 5 24.77 8.69 35.42
N GLU A 6 25.23 8.83 34.18
CA GLU A 6 24.36 9.19 33.07
C GLU A 6 23.32 8.08 32.91
N ILE A 7 22.05 8.41 33.13
CA ILE A 7 20.95 7.57 32.72
C ILE A 7 20.91 7.69 31.19
N SER A 8 21.60 6.80 30.49
CA SER A 8 21.43 6.65 29.04
C SER A 8 20.00 6.15 28.82
N VAL A 9 19.09 7.07 28.50
CA VAL A 9 17.82 6.69 27.87
C VAL A 9 18.23 6.01 26.57
N LYS A 10 18.16 4.67 26.53
CA LYS A 10 18.32 3.93 25.27
C LYS A 10 17.21 4.42 24.34
N ILE A 11 17.51 5.39 23.50
CA ILE A 11 16.75 5.58 22.27
C ILE A 11 17.00 4.28 21.52
N ASN A 12 16.02 3.37 21.54
CA ASN A 12 16.14 2.12 20.81
C ASN A 12 16.38 2.51 19.35
N GLU A 13 17.53 2.09 18.80
CA GLU A 13 17.85 2.31 17.40
C GLU A 13 16.66 1.89 16.52
N PRO A 14 16.38 2.62 15.43
CA PRO A 14 15.34 2.23 14.49
C PRO A 14 15.49 0.76 14.11
N HIS A 15 14.38 0.03 14.12
CA HIS A 15 14.33 -1.40 13.82
C HIS A 15 15.30 -2.25 14.65
N ASN A 16 15.61 -1.85 15.90
CA ASN A 16 16.60 -2.50 16.75
C ASN A 16 17.99 -2.64 16.06
N GLY A 17 18.36 -1.67 15.23
CA GLY A 17 19.60 -1.66 14.46
C GLY A 17 19.61 -2.58 13.24
N LYS A 18 18.47 -3.17 12.86
CA LYS A 18 18.34 -4.03 11.68
C LYS A 18 18.20 -3.23 10.38
N PRO A 19 18.62 -3.80 9.23
CA PRO A 19 18.51 -3.11 7.94
C PRO A 19 17.07 -2.75 7.58
N ILE A 20 16.91 -1.56 6.99
CA ILE A 20 15.67 -1.13 6.34
C ILE A 20 15.59 -1.81 4.97
N THR A 21 14.47 -2.47 4.69
CA THR A 21 14.22 -3.23 3.46
C THR A 21 13.14 -2.61 2.58
N ALA A 22 12.31 -1.71 3.12
CA ALA A 22 11.37 -0.92 2.33
C ALA A 22 11.14 0.47 2.97
N ILE A 23 10.81 1.43 2.12
CA ILE A 23 10.46 2.81 2.49
C ILE A 23 9.23 3.19 1.69
N GLU A 24 8.21 3.70 2.37
CA GLU A 24 6.98 4.18 1.74
C GLU A 24 6.66 5.59 2.20
N VAL A 25 6.30 6.44 1.26
CA VAL A 25 6.10 7.87 1.49
C VAL A 25 4.64 8.23 1.29
N SER A 26 4.11 9.08 2.17
CA SER A 26 2.75 9.60 2.07
C SER A 26 2.54 10.46 0.81
N PRO A 27 1.29 10.59 0.31
CA PRO A 27 1.01 11.28 -0.95
C PRO A 27 1.54 12.71 -1.04
N LYS A 28 1.43 13.49 0.05
CA LYS A 28 1.91 14.88 0.12
C LYS A 28 3.34 14.97 0.65
N VAL A 29 3.99 13.84 0.92
CA VAL A 29 5.40 13.77 1.35
C VAL A 29 5.61 14.49 2.68
N THR A 30 4.62 14.46 3.57
CA THR A 30 4.73 15.03 4.93
C THR A 30 5.12 13.97 5.96
N TYR A 31 5.02 12.70 5.57
CA TYR A 31 5.26 11.55 6.42
C TYR A 31 5.78 10.37 5.60
N LEU A 32 6.61 9.52 6.19
CA LEU A 32 7.01 8.26 5.59
C LEU A 32 7.09 7.16 6.65
N VAL A 33 7.13 5.91 6.19
CA VAL A 33 7.42 4.76 7.04
C VAL A 33 8.58 3.96 6.47
N THR A 34 9.36 3.36 7.37
CA THR A 34 10.41 2.41 7.05
C THR A 34 10.00 1.04 7.56
N TYR A 35 10.39 -0.01 6.85
CA TYR A 35 10.14 -1.41 7.23
C TYR A 35 11.45 -2.19 7.25
N SER A 36 11.64 -3.01 8.28
CA SER A 36 12.70 -4.01 8.34
C SER A 36 12.11 -5.42 8.32
N SER A 37 12.46 -6.23 7.33
CA SER A 37 12.00 -7.62 7.24
C SER A 37 12.59 -8.52 8.33
N GLU A 38 13.83 -8.24 8.76
CA GLU A 38 14.48 -8.98 9.85
C GLU A 38 13.84 -8.70 11.21
N ASP A 39 13.59 -7.42 11.51
CA ASP A 39 13.00 -6.99 12.78
C ASP A 39 11.46 -7.06 12.77
N LYS A 40 10.85 -7.26 11.59
CA LYS A 40 9.40 -7.29 11.36
C LYS A 40 8.68 -6.06 11.93
N SER A 41 9.30 -4.89 11.81
CA SER A 41 8.76 -3.65 12.37
C SER A 41 8.63 -2.54 11.34
N ILE A 42 7.61 -1.71 11.53
CA ILE A 42 7.36 -0.51 10.76
C ILE A 42 7.51 0.70 11.69
N ILE A 43 8.30 1.68 11.27
CA ILE A 43 8.59 2.90 12.04
C ILE A 43 8.21 4.10 11.18
N GLY A 44 7.56 5.09 11.81
CA GLY A 44 7.14 6.31 11.16
C GLY A 44 8.10 7.48 11.34
N TRP A 45 8.08 8.39 10.38
CA TRP A 45 8.99 9.54 10.33
C TRP A 45 8.25 10.76 9.77
N TYR A 46 8.43 11.91 10.41
CA TYR A 46 8.00 13.19 9.87
C TYR A 46 9.01 13.65 8.81
N VAL A 47 8.46 14.12 7.70
CA VAL A 47 9.25 14.78 6.65
C VAL A 47 9.10 16.28 6.86
N GLU A 48 10.12 16.89 7.44
CA GLU A 48 10.20 18.34 7.61
C GLU A 48 10.93 18.96 6.42
N ASP A 49 10.44 20.10 5.94
CA ASP A 49 11.04 20.87 4.84
C ASP A 49 12.11 21.82 5.41
N THR A 50 13.08 21.24 6.13
CA THR A 50 14.21 21.98 6.68
C THR A 50 15.48 21.63 5.91
N ASP A 51 16.27 22.65 5.58
CA ASP A 51 17.50 22.55 4.79
C ASP A 51 18.56 21.59 5.36
N GLU A 52 18.39 21.13 6.61
CA GLU A 52 19.31 20.26 7.34
C GLU A 52 19.03 18.75 7.17
N GLY A 53 17.94 18.36 6.49
CA GLY A 53 17.75 16.97 6.01
C GLY A 53 17.57 15.89 7.10
N HIS A 54 17.34 16.28 8.35
CA HIS A 54 17.15 15.32 9.45
C HIS A 54 15.67 14.94 9.59
N LEU A 55 15.33 13.70 9.22
CA LEU A 55 14.02 13.12 9.50
C LEU A 55 13.82 12.98 11.02
N LYS A 56 12.66 13.41 11.52
CA LYS A 56 12.27 13.21 12.91
C LYS A 56 11.49 11.91 13.04
N GLN A 57 11.99 10.98 13.85
CA GLN A 57 11.28 9.73 14.13
C GLN A 57 9.97 10.01 14.89
N ASP A 58 8.89 9.33 14.51
CA ASP A 58 7.66 9.30 15.30
C ASP A 58 7.78 8.30 16.45
N ASP A 59 7.10 8.58 17.56
CA ASP A 59 7.16 7.74 18.76
C ASP A 59 6.41 6.41 18.55
N TYR A 60 5.53 6.36 17.55
CA TYR A 60 4.77 5.15 17.22
C TYR A 60 5.61 4.14 16.43
N ARG A 61 5.73 2.94 17.00
CA ARG A 61 6.34 1.77 16.36
C ARG A 61 5.31 0.67 16.22
N HIS A 62 5.11 0.18 15.01
CA HIS A 62 4.27 -0.98 14.76
C HIS A 62 5.13 -2.23 14.66
N ALA A 63 4.94 -3.17 15.58
CA ALA A 63 5.50 -4.51 15.47
C ALA A 63 4.50 -5.40 14.74
N ILE A 64 4.94 -6.10 13.70
CA ILE A 64 4.06 -7.01 12.98
C ILE A 64 4.07 -8.36 13.70
N VAL A 65 2.94 -8.68 14.33
CA VAL A 65 2.78 -9.86 15.19
C VAL A 65 2.23 -11.08 14.42
N HIS A 66 1.88 -10.92 13.14
CA HIS A 66 1.47 -12.06 12.33
C HIS A 66 2.63 -13.05 12.18
N ASP A 67 2.30 -14.34 12.05
CA ASP A 67 3.26 -15.41 11.78
C ASP A 67 3.83 -15.27 10.36
N LEU A 68 4.63 -14.22 10.18
CA LEU A 68 5.37 -13.89 8.95
C LEU A 68 6.61 -14.79 8.80
N GLU A 69 6.82 -15.79 9.67
CA GLU A 69 7.94 -16.72 9.47
C GLU A 69 7.83 -17.45 8.12
N LYS A 70 6.62 -17.51 7.56
CA LYS A 70 6.34 -18.19 6.30
C LYS A 70 6.09 -17.26 5.11
N TYR A 71 5.69 -16.00 5.32
CA TYR A 71 5.26 -15.10 4.24
C TYR A 71 5.70 -13.66 4.45
N ASN A 72 6.08 -13.01 3.34
CA ASN A 72 6.56 -11.64 3.32
C ASN A 72 5.42 -10.62 3.15
N ILE A 73 5.73 -9.37 3.47
CA ILE A 73 4.90 -8.23 3.08
C ILE A 73 4.96 -8.04 1.57
N CYS A 74 3.80 -7.93 0.94
CA CYS A 74 3.64 -7.73 -0.50
C CYS A 74 3.57 -6.25 -0.87
N ASN A 75 2.97 -5.43 -0.01
CA ASN A 75 2.79 -4.01 -0.25
C ASN A 75 2.60 -3.25 1.07
N ILE A 76 3.12 -2.04 1.15
CA ILE A 76 2.92 -1.10 2.27
C ILE A 76 2.49 0.24 1.64
N CYS A 77 1.61 0.98 2.31
CA CYS A 77 1.42 2.40 2.03
C CYS A 77 1.02 3.15 3.30
N VAL A 78 1.28 4.45 3.32
CA VAL A 78 0.96 5.32 4.46
C VAL A 78 0.29 6.59 3.97
N SER A 79 -0.71 7.09 4.71
CA SER A 79 -1.33 8.38 4.42
C SER A 79 -0.64 9.53 5.16
N ASP A 80 -0.91 10.76 4.72
CA ASP A 80 -0.42 11.97 5.41
C ASP A 80 -0.97 12.06 6.85
N ASP A 81 -2.17 11.51 7.08
CA ASP A 81 -2.84 11.42 8.39
C ASP A 81 -2.46 10.16 9.17
N LYS A 82 -1.31 9.54 8.83
CA LYS A 82 -0.71 8.39 9.51
C LYS A 82 -1.60 7.15 9.60
N LYS A 83 -2.37 6.89 8.55
CA LYS A 83 -3.04 5.60 8.36
C LYS A 83 -2.08 4.69 7.62
N LEU A 84 -1.68 3.60 8.27
CA LEU A 84 -0.78 2.61 7.70
C LEU A 84 -1.62 1.46 7.16
N ALA A 85 -1.37 1.07 5.92
CA ALA A 85 -1.91 -0.15 5.35
C ALA A 85 -0.75 -1.03 4.86
N TYR A 86 -0.86 -2.32 5.14
CA TYR A 86 0.07 -3.30 4.59
C TYR A 86 -0.66 -4.58 4.20
N ILE A 87 -0.14 -5.23 3.17
CA ILE A 87 -0.63 -6.48 2.63
C ILE A 87 0.45 -7.53 2.85
N TYR A 88 0.08 -8.68 3.39
CA TYR A 88 1.01 -9.79 3.62
C TYR A 88 0.44 -11.10 3.10
N GLY A 89 1.33 -11.99 2.64
CA GLY A 89 0.95 -13.32 2.18
C GLY A 89 0.45 -14.21 3.31
N VAL A 90 -0.49 -15.09 3.01
CA VAL A 90 -1.01 -16.12 3.94
C VAL A 90 -0.79 -17.52 3.40
N ASP A 91 -0.78 -17.67 2.08
CA ASP A 91 -0.38 -18.85 1.33
C ASP A 91 0.10 -18.43 -0.07
N SER A 92 0.32 -19.40 -0.96
CA SER A 92 0.81 -19.14 -2.33
C SER A 92 -0.08 -18.21 -3.14
N ASP A 93 -1.38 -18.17 -2.82
CA ASP A 93 -2.40 -17.56 -3.69
C ASP A 93 -3.25 -16.50 -2.96
N ASN A 94 -3.07 -16.35 -1.64
CA ASN A 94 -3.88 -15.47 -0.81
C ASN A 94 -3.04 -14.48 -0.01
N CYS A 95 -3.54 -13.25 0.08
CA CYS A 95 -2.94 -12.12 0.76
C CYS A 95 -4.01 -11.39 1.59
N ARG A 96 -3.63 -10.95 2.78
CA ARG A 96 -4.50 -10.21 3.71
C ARG A 96 -4.05 -8.77 3.84
N LEU A 97 -5.03 -7.89 3.94
CA LEU A 97 -4.85 -6.46 4.16
C LEU A 97 -5.05 -6.16 5.65
N VAL A 98 -4.15 -5.38 6.22
CA VAL A 98 -4.30 -4.76 7.54
C VAL A 98 -4.23 -3.25 7.35
N ILE A 99 -5.13 -2.54 8.00
CA ILE A 99 -5.14 -1.08 8.05
C ILE A 99 -5.23 -0.66 9.50
N ILE A 100 -4.31 0.19 9.95
CA ILE A 100 -4.28 0.71 11.31
C ILE A 100 -4.21 2.23 11.34
N ASP A 101 -4.78 2.79 12.39
CA ASP A 101 -4.67 4.19 12.73
C ASP A 101 -3.51 4.41 13.71
N MET A 102 -2.35 4.87 13.21
CA MET A 102 -1.17 5.09 14.06
C MET A 102 -1.38 6.24 15.05
N ASN A 103 -2.27 7.19 14.75
CA ASN A 103 -2.64 8.26 15.69
C ASN A 103 -3.54 7.76 16.84
N ASN A 104 -4.12 6.57 16.70
CA ASN A 104 -5.02 5.97 17.69
C ASN A 104 -4.45 4.63 18.18
N ASN A 105 -3.17 4.64 18.57
CA ASN A 105 -2.43 3.49 19.11
C ASN A 105 -2.51 2.22 18.24
N GLY A 106 -2.58 2.37 16.91
CA GLY A 106 -2.65 1.24 15.99
C GLY A 106 -4.00 0.56 15.91
N LYS A 107 -5.07 1.22 16.35
CA LYS A 107 -6.41 0.64 16.28
C LYS A 107 -6.76 0.33 14.82
N GLU A 108 -7.20 -0.89 14.56
CA GLU A 108 -7.55 -1.34 13.22
C GLU A 108 -8.71 -0.53 12.62
N ILE A 109 -8.67 -0.44 11.29
CA ILE A 109 -9.69 0.19 10.46
C ILE A 109 -10.30 -0.87 9.56
N GLU A 110 -11.61 -1.02 9.66
CA GLU A 110 -12.37 -1.95 8.84
C GLU A 110 -12.82 -1.30 7.53
N LEU A 111 -12.80 -2.08 6.45
CA LEU A 111 -13.46 -1.71 5.19
C LEU A 111 -14.88 -2.29 5.17
N ASN A 112 -15.85 -1.55 4.63
CA ASN A 112 -17.18 -2.10 4.35
C ASN A 112 -17.16 -3.02 3.10
N LEU A 113 -16.66 -4.24 3.25
CA LEU A 113 -16.67 -5.22 2.16
C LEU A 113 -18.04 -5.91 2.07
N ASP A 114 -18.47 -6.24 0.86
CA ASP A 114 -19.60 -7.14 0.64
C ASP A 114 -19.20 -8.57 1.02
N ILE A 115 -20.03 -9.20 1.86
CA ILE A 115 -19.72 -10.44 2.60
C ILE A 115 -19.76 -11.69 1.70
N PHE A 116 -20.09 -11.53 0.41
CA PHE A 116 -20.35 -12.62 -0.53
C PHE A 116 -19.22 -12.85 -1.53
N GLU A 117 -18.03 -12.33 -1.26
CA GLU A 117 -16.89 -12.40 -2.16
C GLU A 117 -15.67 -13.00 -1.45
N SER A 118 -14.99 -13.95 -2.12
CA SER A 118 -13.65 -14.38 -1.71
C SER A 118 -12.67 -13.40 -2.35
N ILE A 119 -12.06 -12.55 -1.51
CA ILE A 119 -11.24 -11.40 -1.93
C ILE A 119 -9.78 -11.65 -1.58
N THR A 120 -8.90 -11.50 -2.56
CA THR A 120 -7.45 -11.47 -2.35
C THR A 120 -6.90 -10.08 -2.66
N ASN A 121 -6.20 -9.48 -1.70
CA ASN A 121 -5.68 -8.10 -1.82
C ASN A 121 -4.24 -8.11 -2.34
N TYR A 122 -3.93 -7.31 -3.36
CA TYR A 122 -2.60 -7.35 -3.98
C TYR A 122 -1.84 -6.03 -3.89
N TYR A 123 -2.54 -4.90 -3.96
CA TYR A 123 -1.90 -3.59 -3.95
C TYR A 123 -2.81 -2.56 -3.31
N CYS A 124 -2.24 -1.65 -2.53
CA CYS A 124 -2.96 -0.50 -2.02
C CYS A 124 -2.09 0.75 -2.02
N THR A 125 -2.75 1.91 -2.05
CA THR A 125 -2.10 3.22 -1.98
C THR A 125 -3.07 4.29 -1.49
N PHE A 126 -2.55 5.47 -1.19
CA PHE A 126 -3.36 6.66 -0.93
C PHE A 126 -3.17 7.68 -2.05
N ASN A 127 -4.24 8.40 -2.41
CA ASN A 127 -4.15 9.51 -3.34
C ASN A 127 -3.96 10.86 -2.63
N LEU A 128 -3.72 11.93 -3.39
CA LEU A 128 -3.55 13.29 -2.84
C LEU A 128 -4.79 13.85 -2.10
N LYS A 129 -5.97 13.28 -2.31
CA LYS A 129 -7.18 13.64 -1.57
C LYS A 129 -7.28 12.92 -0.22
N GLY A 130 -6.37 11.98 0.05
CA GLY A 130 -6.41 11.11 1.20
C GLY A 130 -7.37 9.94 1.06
N ASP A 131 -7.92 9.65 -0.13
CA ASP A 131 -8.70 8.42 -0.34
C ASP A 131 -7.78 7.20 -0.36
N PHE A 132 -8.25 6.09 0.19
CA PHE A 132 -7.56 4.81 0.14
C PHE A 132 -7.98 4.05 -1.12
N ILE A 133 -7.01 3.56 -1.88
CA ILE A 133 -7.23 2.82 -3.12
C ILE A 133 -6.71 1.40 -2.94
N LEU A 134 -7.53 0.42 -3.28
CA LEU A 134 -7.26 -1.00 -3.12
C LEU A 134 -7.49 -1.73 -4.44
N TYR A 135 -6.47 -2.42 -4.92
CA TYR A 135 -6.57 -3.41 -5.98
C TYR A 135 -6.59 -4.82 -5.38
N ASN A 136 -7.61 -5.59 -5.78
CA ASN A 136 -7.84 -6.94 -5.32
C ASN A 136 -8.42 -7.79 -6.45
N LYS A 137 -8.33 -9.10 -6.28
CA LYS A 137 -9.01 -10.09 -7.12
C LYS A 137 -10.18 -10.70 -6.37
N VAL A 138 -11.30 -10.81 -7.06
CA VAL A 138 -12.54 -11.37 -6.52
C VAL A 138 -12.86 -12.67 -7.24
N ASP A 139 -12.97 -13.75 -6.47
CA ASP A 139 -13.49 -15.03 -6.93
C ASP A 139 -15.03 -15.04 -6.88
N ASN A 140 -15.67 -15.57 -7.92
CA ASN A 140 -17.10 -15.87 -7.89
C ASN A 140 -17.34 -17.11 -7.03
N ILE A 141 -18.00 -16.94 -5.87
CA ILE A 141 -18.25 -18.04 -4.92
C ILE A 141 -19.07 -19.19 -5.57
N TYR A 142 -19.88 -18.89 -6.58
CA TYR A 142 -20.74 -19.87 -7.25
C TYR A 142 -20.03 -20.62 -8.39
N ASN A 143 -18.93 -20.09 -8.93
CA ASN A 143 -18.19 -20.74 -10.01
C ASN A 143 -16.69 -20.47 -9.90
N LYS A 144 -15.95 -21.39 -9.28
CA LYS A 144 -14.48 -21.32 -9.14
C LYS A 144 -13.72 -21.44 -10.47
N PHE A 145 -14.40 -21.76 -11.57
CA PHE A 145 -13.83 -21.79 -12.91
C PHE A 145 -14.06 -20.48 -13.68
N ASP A 146 -14.79 -19.54 -13.10
CA ASP A 146 -14.96 -18.19 -13.64
C ASP A 146 -13.70 -17.36 -13.37
N THR A 147 -13.33 -16.53 -14.33
CA THR A 147 -12.12 -15.71 -14.27
C THR A 147 -12.19 -14.75 -13.09
N ARG A 148 -11.17 -14.74 -12.23
CA ARG A 148 -11.02 -13.77 -11.13
C ARG A 148 -11.21 -12.36 -11.67
N ASN A 149 -12.14 -11.62 -11.08
CA ASN A 149 -12.36 -10.24 -11.46
C ASN A 149 -11.32 -9.36 -10.80
N ASP A 150 -10.56 -8.64 -11.62
CA ASP A 150 -9.62 -7.62 -11.18
C ASP A 150 -10.39 -6.34 -10.84
N ILE A 151 -10.43 -5.97 -9.55
CA ILE A 151 -11.25 -4.89 -9.03
C ILE A 151 -10.39 -3.84 -8.34
N ILE A 152 -10.64 -2.57 -8.68
CA ILE A 152 -10.12 -1.40 -7.98
C ILE A 152 -11.24 -0.81 -7.15
N ARG A 153 -11.02 -0.64 -5.85
CA ARG A 153 -11.94 -0.01 -4.90
C ARG A 153 -11.34 1.26 -4.34
N ILE A 154 -12.10 2.34 -4.29
CA ILE A 154 -11.71 3.61 -3.67
C ILE A 154 -12.57 3.80 -2.42
N TYR A 155 -11.95 4.11 -1.29
CA TYR A 155 -12.61 4.29 0.00
C TYR A 155 -12.44 5.71 0.54
N ASN A 156 -13.50 6.22 1.17
CA ASN A 156 -13.41 7.41 1.99
C ASN A 156 -12.66 7.08 3.27
N THR A 157 -11.64 7.86 3.62
CA THR A 157 -10.86 7.68 4.85
C THR A 157 -11.43 8.44 6.04
N GLN A 158 -12.50 9.23 5.85
CA GLN A 158 -13.26 9.83 6.94
C GLN A 158 -13.85 8.74 7.82
N THR A 159 -13.22 8.53 8.99
CA THR A 159 -13.58 7.47 9.92
C THR A 159 -14.85 7.80 10.68
N LYS A 160 -15.88 6.97 10.55
CA LYS A 160 -16.97 6.84 11.53
C LYS A 160 -16.86 5.46 12.15
N ASN A 161 -16.60 5.38 13.46
CA ASN A 161 -16.39 4.11 14.18
C ASN A 161 -15.27 3.23 13.61
N ASN A 162 -14.14 3.83 13.18
CA ASN A 162 -13.02 3.12 12.55
C ASN A 162 -13.39 2.27 11.32
N LYS A 163 -14.47 2.66 10.62
CA LYS A 163 -14.88 2.00 9.39
C LYS A 163 -14.79 2.96 8.23
N TRP A 164 -14.26 2.48 7.11
CA TRP A 164 -14.21 3.19 5.85
C TRP A 164 -15.27 2.66 4.89
N THR A 165 -15.86 3.60 4.14
CA THR A 165 -16.91 3.29 3.17
C THR A 165 -16.38 3.37 1.75
N CYS A 166 -16.70 2.36 0.94
CA CYS A 166 -16.39 2.32 -0.47
C CYS A 166 -17.16 3.45 -1.19
N LYS A 167 -16.41 4.27 -1.93
CA LYS A 167 -16.92 5.37 -2.76
C LYS A 167 -17.16 4.91 -4.20
N SER A 168 -16.27 4.08 -4.73
CA SER A 168 -16.26 3.70 -6.14
C SER A 168 -15.61 2.34 -6.34
N ILE A 169 -16.11 1.59 -7.31
CA ILE A 169 -15.62 0.27 -7.70
C ILE A 169 -15.44 0.27 -9.22
N TYR A 170 -14.27 -0.13 -9.68
CA TYR A 170 -13.94 -0.27 -11.10
C TYR A 170 -13.49 -1.70 -11.36
N LYS A 171 -14.03 -2.30 -12.43
CA LYS A 171 -13.55 -3.60 -12.94
C LYS A 171 -12.52 -3.34 -14.03
N ILE A 172 -11.34 -3.94 -13.91
CA ILE A 172 -10.35 -3.95 -14.98
C ILE A 172 -10.88 -4.86 -16.11
N PRO A 173 -10.90 -4.39 -17.37
CA PRO A 173 -11.37 -5.20 -18.49
C PRO A 173 -10.49 -6.44 -18.72
N GLU A 174 -11.09 -7.51 -19.23
CA GLU A 174 -10.34 -8.69 -19.65
C GLU A 174 -9.29 -8.35 -20.71
N GLY A 175 -8.14 -9.05 -20.65
CA GLY A 175 -7.00 -8.76 -21.53
C GLY A 175 -6.15 -7.57 -21.08
N PHE A 176 -6.38 -7.03 -19.88
CA PHE A 176 -5.50 -6.07 -19.23
C PHE A 176 -4.96 -6.60 -17.92
N GLU A 177 -3.68 -6.36 -17.67
CA GLU A 177 -3.00 -6.67 -16.42
C GLU A 177 -2.73 -5.38 -15.63
N PHE A 178 -2.99 -5.42 -14.33
CA PHE A 178 -2.69 -4.33 -13.41
C PHE A 178 -1.18 -4.12 -13.27
N ILE A 179 -0.72 -2.86 -13.41
CA ILE A 179 0.67 -2.49 -13.12
C ILE A 179 0.75 -1.73 -11.79
N SER A 180 0.09 -0.57 -11.71
CA SER A 180 0.15 0.31 -10.53
C SER A 180 -0.93 1.38 -10.58
N ILE A 181 -1.14 2.07 -9.44
CA ILE A 181 -1.95 3.29 -9.37
C ILE A 181 -1.10 4.37 -8.70
N SER A 182 -1.01 5.54 -9.32
CA SER A 182 -0.29 6.68 -8.74
C SER A 182 -1.16 7.47 -7.77
N LYS A 183 -0.52 8.26 -6.90
CA LYS A 183 -1.17 9.25 -6.02
C LYS A 183 -2.03 10.30 -6.74
N TYR A 184 -1.92 10.40 -8.06
CA TYR A 184 -2.70 11.30 -8.92
C TYR A 184 -3.96 10.63 -9.50
N ASN A 185 -4.36 9.46 -9.02
CA ASN A 185 -5.48 8.66 -9.55
C ASN A 185 -5.29 8.22 -11.01
N LYS A 186 -4.03 8.00 -11.41
CA LYS A 186 -3.69 7.40 -12.71
C LYS A 186 -3.44 5.91 -12.52
N LEU A 187 -4.26 5.09 -13.16
CA LEU A 187 -4.14 3.65 -13.24
C LEU A 187 -3.29 3.28 -14.45
N TYR A 188 -2.31 2.42 -14.27
CA TYR A 188 -1.50 1.89 -15.36
C TYR A 188 -1.85 0.42 -15.60
N LEU A 189 -2.19 0.10 -16.85
CA LEU A 189 -2.56 -1.25 -17.28
C LEU A 189 -1.69 -1.69 -18.45
N LEU A 190 -1.26 -2.95 -18.45
CA LEU A 190 -0.62 -3.60 -19.59
C LEU A 190 -1.69 -4.35 -20.39
N SER A 191 -1.86 -4.03 -21.67
CA SER A 191 -2.75 -4.82 -22.52
C SER A 191 -2.04 -6.08 -23.04
N SER A 192 -2.66 -7.24 -22.85
CA SER A 192 -2.19 -8.51 -23.40
C SER A 192 -2.37 -8.59 -24.92
N ASN A 193 -3.25 -7.78 -25.50
CA ASN A 193 -3.58 -7.83 -26.93
C ASN A 193 -2.55 -7.11 -27.80
N ASP A 194 -2.15 -5.89 -27.40
CA ASP A 194 -1.21 -5.07 -28.16
C ASP A 194 0.13 -4.84 -27.44
N HIS A 195 0.31 -5.44 -26.26
CA HIS A 195 1.50 -5.31 -25.40
C HIS A 195 1.88 -3.86 -25.08
N CYS A 196 0.88 -2.99 -24.99
CA CYS A 196 1.06 -1.57 -24.70
C CYS A 196 0.62 -1.23 -23.28
N ILE A 197 1.23 -0.19 -22.71
CA ILE A 197 0.81 0.37 -21.43
C ILE A 197 -0.19 1.48 -21.67
N TYR A 198 -1.30 1.42 -20.94
CA TYR A 198 -2.35 2.42 -20.90
C TYR A 198 -2.31 3.14 -19.55
N GLU A 199 -2.41 4.47 -19.57
CA GLU A 199 -2.67 5.28 -18.39
C GLU A 199 -4.13 5.72 -18.43
N CYS A 200 -4.90 5.30 -17.44
CA CYS A 200 -6.31 5.64 -17.29
C CYS A 200 -6.52 6.55 -16.09
N ASN A 201 -7.28 7.62 -16.26
CA ASN A 201 -7.67 8.50 -15.16
C ASN A 201 -8.88 7.90 -14.43
N LEU A 202 -8.74 7.51 -13.15
CA LEU A 202 -9.84 6.89 -12.39
C LEU A 202 -11.02 7.84 -12.14
N ARG A 203 -10.86 9.16 -12.36
CA ARG A 203 -11.93 10.15 -12.20
C ARG A 203 -12.70 10.41 -13.49
N THR A 204 -12.00 10.52 -14.62
CA THR A 204 -12.63 10.81 -15.93
C THR A 204 -12.87 9.55 -16.76
N GLU A 205 -12.26 8.43 -16.37
CA GLU A 205 -12.26 7.15 -17.08
C GLU A 205 -11.62 7.20 -18.48
N GLU A 206 -10.97 8.32 -18.80
CA GLU A 206 -10.22 8.49 -20.04
C GLU A 206 -8.89 7.73 -19.96
N CYS A 207 -8.59 6.96 -21.00
CA CYS A 207 -7.36 6.20 -21.13
C CYS A 207 -6.51 6.71 -22.28
N LEU A 208 -5.22 6.90 -22.00
CA LEU A 208 -4.19 7.27 -22.96
C LEU A 208 -3.20 6.11 -23.11
N LYS A 209 -2.93 5.73 -24.35
CA LYS A 209 -1.90 4.73 -24.67
C LYS A 209 -0.52 5.39 -24.63
N ILE A 210 0.37 4.90 -23.77
CA ILE A 210 1.70 5.51 -23.55
C ILE A 210 2.78 4.91 -24.43
N PHE A 211 2.80 3.58 -24.61
CA PHE A 211 3.88 2.88 -25.32
C PHE A 211 3.36 2.13 -26.54
N ILE A 212 4.14 2.13 -27.63
CA ILE A 212 4.02 1.24 -28.79
C ILE A 212 5.38 0.57 -28.94
N LYS A 213 5.44 -0.77 -28.92
CA LYS A 213 6.66 -1.46 -29.32
C LYS A 213 6.80 -1.27 -30.83
N GLY A 214 7.66 -0.34 -31.25
CA GLY A 214 8.02 -0.17 -32.65
C GLY A 214 8.76 -1.41 -33.14
N GLY A 215 8.11 -2.23 -33.96
CA GLY A 215 8.78 -3.25 -34.74
C GLY A 215 9.59 -2.59 -35.85
N GLN A 216 10.82 -2.18 -35.57
CA GLN A 216 11.83 -2.04 -36.63
C GLN A 216 12.60 -3.35 -36.74
N SER A 217 12.20 -4.20 -37.68
CA SER A 217 13.08 -5.23 -38.21
C SER A 217 14.20 -4.54 -38.98
N PHE A 218 15.39 -4.44 -38.39
CA PHE A 218 16.60 -4.26 -39.19
C PHE A 218 16.80 -5.54 -39.99
N GLN A 219 16.49 -5.50 -41.28
CA GLN A 219 17.06 -6.46 -42.22
C GLN A 219 18.56 -6.16 -42.34
N GLN A 220 19.39 -7.11 -41.95
CA GLN A 220 20.76 -7.26 -42.47
C GLN A 220 20.76 -8.40 -43.47
#